data_AF-A0A932WRU4-F1
#
_entry.id   AF-A0A932WRU4-F1
#
_cell.length_a   1.000
_cell.length_b   1.000
_cell.length_c   1.000
_cell.angle_alpha   90.00
_cell.angle_beta   90.00
_cell.angle_gamma   90.00
#
_symmetry.space_group_name_H-M   'P 1'
#
loop_
_entity.id
_entity.type
_entity.pdbx_description
1 polymer ?
#
loop_
_entity_poly.entity_id
_entity_poly.type
_entity_poly.pdbx_seq_one_letter_code
_entity_poly.pdbx_strand_id
1 'polypeptide(L)'
;MKRIFTIAVAAIALTIANLPAARADGLIHQLPADGSWVQFDMTGEGVRPNGQVSVKIKGTVTVKSVGREPVDGADCRWIELEMVMEGERGGGQPEGRTSFIKLLIPEKHLAAGQNPLDHVKKAWKKEGKDGNSVALDLTGNGAPEVKRMDELLNAGIASSEKKGDVEISVPAGKFRCTHLKGQESQAGGAVDVEIQTWLANDVPFGVAAYRHSKMRKSNGQSQGGRSMELKLSKSGTGAKSAIAN
;
A
#
# COMPACT_ATOMS: atom_id res chain seq x y z
N MET A 1 -52.84 5.99 -51.94
CA MET A 1 -51.80 5.18 -51.27
C MET A 1 -51.05 6.07 -50.28
N LYS A 2 -51.29 5.93 -48.97
CA LYS A 2 -50.59 6.70 -47.92
C LYS A 2 -49.44 5.85 -47.38
N ARG A 3 -48.19 6.31 -47.55
CA ARG A 3 -47.00 5.68 -46.98
C ARG A 3 -46.76 6.26 -45.59
N ILE A 4 -46.88 5.44 -44.56
CA ILE A 4 -46.58 5.78 -43.16
C ILE A 4 -45.09 5.50 -42.94
N PHE A 5 -44.31 6.53 -42.65
CA PHE A 5 -42.91 6.41 -42.22
C PHE A 5 -42.88 6.20 -40.70
N THR A 6 -42.54 4.99 -40.27
CA THR A 6 -42.31 4.67 -38.86
C THR A 6 -40.88 5.09 -38.50
N ILE A 7 -40.74 6.13 -37.68
CA ILE A 7 -39.46 6.55 -37.10
C ILE A 7 -39.20 5.65 -35.88
N ALA A 8 -38.22 4.75 -35.99
CA ALA A 8 -37.76 3.95 -34.87
C ALA A 8 -36.83 4.80 -33.98
N VAL A 9 -37.33 5.20 -32.80
CA VAL A 9 -36.52 5.83 -31.75
C VAL A 9 -35.77 4.72 -31.02
N ALA A 10 -34.47 4.58 -31.31
CA ALA A 10 -33.59 3.68 -30.57
C ALA A 10 -33.33 4.27 -29.17
N ALA A 11 -33.95 3.70 -28.15
CA ALA A 11 -33.68 4.03 -26.75
C ALA A 11 -32.28 3.49 -26.36
N ILE A 12 -31.30 4.38 -26.32
CA ILE A 12 -29.98 4.08 -25.75
C ILE A 12 -30.17 3.99 -24.23
N ALA A 13 -30.26 2.76 -23.73
CA ALA A 13 -30.24 2.48 -22.29
C ALA A 13 -28.87 2.86 -21.73
N LEU A 14 -28.79 4.01 -21.06
CA LEU A 14 -27.61 4.48 -20.36
C LEU A 14 -27.39 3.57 -19.14
N THR A 15 -26.66 2.46 -19.32
CA THR A 15 -26.19 1.64 -18.20
C THR A 15 -25.24 2.50 -17.36
N ILE A 16 -25.72 2.97 -16.22
CA ILE A 16 -24.88 3.57 -15.18
C ILE A 16 -23.93 2.47 -14.72
N ALA A 17 -22.71 2.46 -15.26
CA ALA A 17 -21.68 1.56 -14.80
C ALA A 17 -21.43 1.87 -13.32
N ASN A 18 -21.71 0.92 -12.44
CA ASN A 18 -21.27 0.96 -11.05
C ASN A 18 -19.74 0.87 -11.03
N LEU A 19 -19.08 1.99 -11.30
CA LEU A 19 -17.64 2.09 -11.14
C LEU A 19 -17.34 1.88 -9.65
N PRO A 20 -16.44 0.96 -9.29
CA PRO A 20 -16.06 0.76 -7.91
C PRO A 20 -15.59 2.09 -7.32
N ALA A 21 -16.07 2.41 -6.12
CA ALA A 21 -15.69 3.64 -5.43
C ALA A 21 -14.15 3.67 -5.28
N ALA A 22 -13.53 4.78 -5.71
CA ALA A 22 -12.09 4.95 -5.58
C ALA A 22 -11.71 5.03 -4.09
N ARG A 23 -10.87 4.11 -3.63
CA ARG A 23 -10.43 4.00 -2.23
C ARG A 23 -8.97 4.36 -2.06
N ALA A 24 -8.67 5.08 -0.98
CA ALA A 24 -7.30 5.43 -0.63
C ALA A 24 -6.61 4.20 -0.02
N ASP A 25 -6.13 3.32 -0.89
CA ASP A 25 -5.51 2.03 -0.55
C ASP A 25 -4.02 2.16 -0.24
N GLY A 26 -3.42 1.04 0.17
CA GLY A 26 -1.97 0.89 0.30
C GLY A 26 -1.19 0.97 -1.03
N LEU A 27 0.01 0.41 -1.02
CA LEU A 27 1.01 0.55 -2.10
C LEU A 27 0.73 -0.26 -3.37
N ILE A 28 -0.37 -1.04 -3.41
CA ILE A 28 -0.71 -1.88 -4.56
C ILE A 28 -2.11 -1.51 -5.03
N HIS A 29 -2.17 -0.76 -6.12
CA HIS A 29 -3.42 -0.31 -6.74
C HIS A 29 -3.70 -1.00 -8.08
N GLN A 30 -2.67 -1.59 -8.69
CA GLN A 30 -2.78 -2.40 -9.89
C GLN A 30 -1.82 -3.59 -9.82
N LEU A 31 -2.21 -4.70 -10.47
CA LEU A 31 -1.35 -5.86 -10.62
C LEU A 31 -0.15 -5.49 -11.51
N PRO A 32 1.09 -5.54 -11.01
CA PRO A 32 2.26 -5.27 -11.82
C PRO A 32 2.56 -6.43 -12.78
N ALA A 33 3.42 -6.17 -13.78
CA ALA A 33 4.06 -7.27 -14.50
C ALA A 33 4.95 -8.10 -13.57
N ASP A 34 5.28 -9.33 -14.00
CA ASP A 34 6.24 -10.14 -13.27
C ASP A 34 7.64 -9.54 -13.34
N GLY A 35 8.40 -9.62 -12.25
CA GLY A 35 9.73 -9.02 -12.18
C GLY A 35 9.70 -7.48 -12.07
N SER A 36 8.55 -6.82 -12.00
CA SER A 36 8.50 -5.38 -11.75
C SER A 36 8.87 -5.05 -10.31
N TRP A 37 9.50 -3.89 -10.09
CA TRP A 37 9.75 -3.34 -8.77
C TRP A 37 9.64 -1.82 -8.74
N VAL A 38 9.34 -1.29 -7.56
CA VAL A 38 9.38 0.15 -7.24
C VAL A 38 10.12 0.35 -5.92
N GLN A 39 10.84 1.44 -5.81
CA GLN A 39 11.49 1.89 -4.58
C GLN A 39 10.98 3.28 -4.23
N PHE A 40 10.64 3.45 -2.96
CA PHE A 40 10.22 4.69 -2.36
C PHE A 40 11.27 5.17 -1.36
N ASP A 41 11.55 6.46 -1.39
CA ASP A 41 12.20 7.13 -0.27
C ASP A 41 11.17 7.30 0.85
N MET A 42 11.55 6.88 2.05
CA MET A 42 10.69 6.86 3.23
C MET A 42 11.17 7.89 4.24
N THR A 43 10.22 8.66 4.77
CA THR A 43 10.38 9.41 6.01
C THR A 43 9.23 9.10 6.96
N GLY A 44 9.45 9.23 8.26
CA GLY A 44 8.41 9.03 9.24
C GLY A 44 8.75 9.62 10.60
N GLU A 45 7.73 9.84 11.41
CA GLU A 45 7.86 10.40 12.74
C GLU A 45 6.97 9.66 13.73
N GLY A 46 7.46 9.48 14.95
CA GLY A 46 6.67 9.03 16.10
C GLY A 46 6.47 10.18 17.08
N VAL A 47 5.23 10.54 17.38
CA VAL A 47 4.90 11.65 18.28
C VAL A 47 4.38 11.15 19.63
N ARG A 48 4.75 11.83 20.70
CA ARG A 48 4.28 11.58 22.08
C ARG A 48 2.88 12.18 22.31
N PRO A 49 2.22 11.86 23.44
CA PRO A 49 0.95 12.47 23.83
C PRO A 49 0.94 14.00 23.78
N ASN A 50 2.06 14.65 24.15
CA ASN A 50 2.23 16.10 24.13
C ASN A 50 2.55 16.67 22.73
N GLY A 51 2.52 15.86 21.67
CA GLY A 51 2.83 16.25 20.30
C GLY A 51 4.32 16.32 19.96
N GLN A 52 5.22 16.11 20.94
CA GLN A 52 6.66 16.14 20.70
C GLN A 52 7.09 14.94 19.83
N VAL A 53 7.86 15.22 18.78
CA VAL A 53 8.52 14.17 17.99
C VAL A 53 9.54 13.45 18.87
N SER A 54 9.40 12.13 18.95
CA SER A 54 10.21 11.26 19.80
C SER A 54 11.05 10.25 19.02
N VAL A 55 10.67 9.98 17.77
CA VAL A 55 11.38 9.12 16.84
C VAL A 55 11.31 9.78 15.47
N LYS A 56 12.44 9.82 14.75
CA LYS A 56 12.48 10.11 13.32
C LYS A 56 12.99 8.89 12.59
N ILE A 57 12.35 8.55 11.48
CA ILE A 57 12.70 7.42 10.63
C ILE A 57 12.99 7.94 9.24
N LYS A 58 14.08 7.47 8.65
CA LYS A 58 14.40 7.65 7.23
C LYS A 58 14.78 6.31 6.62
N GLY A 59 14.67 6.17 5.31
CA GLY A 59 15.10 4.95 4.65
C GLY A 59 14.42 4.74 3.30
N THR A 60 14.27 3.48 2.92
CA THR A 60 13.60 3.09 1.68
C THR A 60 12.65 1.92 1.89
N VAL A 61 11.55 1.93 1.14
CA VAL A 61 10.65 0.79 0.98
C VAL A 61 10.70 0.36 -0.48
N THR A 62 11.04 -0.89 -0.75
CA THR A 62 11.03 -1.45 -2.10
C THR A 62 9.97 -2.54 -2.20
N VAL A 63 9.04 -2.41 -3.14
CA VAL A 63 7.98 -3.39 -3.42
C VAL A 63 8.29 -4.09 -4.74
N LYS A 64 8.27 -5.42 -4.74
CA LYS A 64 8.72 -6.26 -5.86
C LYS A 64 7.70 -7.35 -6.17
N SER A 65 7.53 -7.61 -7.45
CA SER A 65 6.83 -8.78 -8.01
C SER A 65 7.90 -9.80 -8.39
N VAL A 66 8.01 -10.91 -7.66
CA VAL A 66 9.19 -11.82 -7.72
C VAL A 66 8.84 -13.25 -8.12
N GLY A 67 7.83 -13.41 -8.97
CA GLY A 67 7.39 -14.70 -9.51
C GLY A 67 5.94 -15.03 -9.21
N ARG A 68 5.47 -16.12 -9.83
CA ARG A 68 4.09 -16.62 -9.75
C ARG A 68 4.08 -18.03 -9.19
N GLU A 69 2.98 -18.39 -8.56
CA GLU A 69 2.74 -19.75 -8.10
C GLU A 69 1.23 -20.03 -8.05
N PRO A 70 0.71 -21.07 -8.71
CA PRO A 70 -0.70 -21.44 -8.58
C PRO A 70 -0.94 -22.11 -7.22
N VAL A 71 -2.01 -21.71 -6.53
CA VAL A 71 -2.44 -22.33 -5.26
C VAL A 71 -3.95 -22.53 -5.31
N ASP A 72 -4.41 -23.76 -5.07
CA ASP A 72 -5.83 -24.14 -5.08
C ASP A 72 -6.57 -23.73 -6.38
N GLY A 73 -5.88 -23.81 -7.52
CA GLY A 73 -6.41 -23.43 -8.83
C GLY A 73 -6.51 -21.91 -9.09
N ALA A 74 -5.99 -21.07 -8.19
CA ALA A 74 -5.89 -19.63 -8.40
C ALA A 74 -4.45 -19.20 -8.70
N ASP A 75 -4.28 -18.33 -9.70
CA ASP A 75 -3.01 -17.67 -9.95
C ASP A 75 -2.67 -16.74 -8.78
N CYS A 76 -1.51 -17.00 -8.16
CA CYS A 76 -0.98 -16.17 -7.10
C CYS A 76 0.36 -15.55 -7.50
N ARG A 77 0.67 -14.42 -6.87
CA ARG A 77 1.85 -13.62 -7.08
C ARG A 77 2.67 -13.51 -5.82
N TRP A 78 3.98 -13.70 -5.94
CA TRP A 78 4.93 -13.35 -4.89
C TRP A 78 5.18 -11.85 -4.87
N ILE A 79 4.76 -11.20 -3.78
CA ILE A 79 5.06 -9.81 -3.48
C ILE A 79 6.10 -9.77 -2.37
N GLU A 80 7.26 -9.17 -2.63
CA GLU A 80 8.30 -8.97 -1.64
C GLU A 80 8.43 -7.49 -1.30
N LEU A 81 8.46 -7.18 -0.01
CA LEU A 81 8.74 -5.86 0.53
C LEU A 81 10.11 -5.91 1.21
N GLU A 82 10.99 -5.01 0.82
CA GLU A 82 12.27 -4.74 1.47
C GLU A 82 12.19 -3.36 2.14
N MET A 83 12.44 -3.32 3.43
CA MET A 83 12.49 -2.09 4.22
C MET A 83 13.90 -1.91 4.75
N VAL A 84 14.55 -0.83 4.34
CA VAL A 84 15.82 -0.38 4.89
C VAL A 84 15.52 0.89 5.66
N MET A 85 15.73 0.90 6.96
CA MET A 85 15.32 1.99 7.84
C MET A 85 16.45 2.39 8.76
N GLU A 86 16.59 3.68 8.98
CA GLU A 86 17.45 4.28 9.99
C GLU A 86 16.55 5.06 10.94
N GLY A 87 16.60 4.71 12.22
CA GLY A 87 15.77 5.32 13.26
C GLY A 87 16.60 6.06 14.29
N GLU A 88 16.24 7.30 14.59
CA GLU A 88 16.80 8.08 15.69
C GLU A 88 15.78 8.14 16.84
N ARG A 89 16.13 7.58 18.01
CA ARG A 89 15.30 7.65 19.22
C ARG A 89 15.98 8.53 20.26
N GLY A 90 15.35 9.66 20.59
CA GLY A 90 15.80 10.54 21.68
C GLY A 90 17.22 11.11 21.52
N GLY A 91 17.69 11.38 20.30
CA GLY A 91 19.01 11.96 20.05
C GLY A 91 20.17 10.95 20.00
N GLY A 92 19.88 9.64 20.03
CA GLY A 92 20.88 8.59 19.88
C GLY A 92 21.40 8.46 18.44
N GLN A 93 22.45 7.65 18.23
CA GLN A 93 22.93 7.35 16.88
C GLN A 93 21.86 6.56 16.08
N PRO A 94 21.66 6.85 14.79
CA PRO A 94 20.73 6.08 13.96
C PRO A 94 21.15 4.61 13.90
N GLU A 95 20.24 3.71 14.25
CA GLU A 95 20.44 2.28 14.03
C GLU A 95 19.77 1.86 12.71
N GLY A 96 20.59 1.33 11.80
CA GLY A 96 20.13 0.78 10.53
C GLY A 96 19.53 -0.61 10.72
N ARG A 97 18.30 -0.81 10.23
CA ARG A 97 17.65 -2.13 10.13
C ARG A 97 17.23 -2.38 8.69
N THR A 98 17.55 -3.56 8.18
CA THR A 98 16.98 -4.07 6.94
C THR A 98 16.06 -5.23 7.27
N SER A 99 14.87 -5.29 6.71
CA SER A 99 13.98 -6.44 6.81
C SER A 99 13.27 -6.72 5.49
N PHE A 100 12.92 -7.98 5.29
CA PHE A 100 12.21 -8.47 4.12
C PHE A 100 10.98 -9.24 4.57
N ILE A 101 9.88 -9.05 3.87
CA ILE A 101 8.70 -9.91 3.96
C ILE A 101 8.27 -10.28 2.55
N LYS A 102 7.97 -11.56 2.33
CA LYS A 102 7.54 -12.10 1.04
C LYS A 102 6.19 -12.78 1.22
N LEU A 103 5.21 -12.40 0.42
CA LEU A 103 3.80 -12.80 0.53
C LEU A 103 3.33 -13.42 -0.78
N LEU A 104 2.68 -14.59 -0.72
CA LEU A 104 1.97 -15.18 -1.86
C LEU A 104 0.51 -14.79 -1.80
N ILE A 105 0.04 -14.00 -2.76
CA ILE A 105 -1.32 -13.43 -2.75
C ILE A 105 -2.00 -13.74 -4.09
N PRO A 106 -3.27 -14.20 -4.12
CA PRO A 106 -4.01 -14.39 -5.37
C PRO A 106 -4.10 -13.08 -6.15
N GLU A 107 -3.83 -13.12 -7.46
CA GLU A 107 -3.67 -11.91 -8.29
C GLU A 107 -4.90 -11.00 -8.30
N LYS A 108 -6.10 -11.58 -8.19
CA LYS A 108 -7.37 -10.84 -8.11
C LYS A 108 -7.48 -9.90 -6.91
N HIS A 109 -6.65 -10.09 -5.88
CA HIS A 109 -6.61 -9.26 -4.67
C HIS A 109 -5.47 -8.23 -4.67
N LEU A 110 -4.68 -8.17 -5.75
CA LEU A 110 -3.64 -7.17 -5.98
C LEU A 110 -4.17 -6.05 -6.89
N ALA A 111 -5.28 -5.44 -6.47
CA ALA A 111 -6.01 -4.43 -7.22
C ALA A 111 -6.63 -3.38 -6.29
N ALA A 112 -7.01 -2.24 -6.86
CA ALA A 112 -7.72 -1.17 -6.16
C ALA A 112 -8.91 -1.67 -5.32
N GLY A 113 -9.04 -1.15 -4.11
CA GLY A 113 -10.11 -1.42 -3.14
C GLY A 113 -10.06 -2.81 -2.51
N GLN A 114 -9.02 -3.61 -2.75
CA GLN A 114 -8.84 -4.95 -2.17
C GLN A 114 -7.92 -4.91 -0.95
N ASN A 115 -8.10 -5.85 -0.03
CA ASN A 115 -7.16 -6.09 1.08
C ASN A 115 -6.25 -7.29 0.76
N PRO A 116 -5.05 -7.10 0.20
CA PRO A 116 -4.17 -8.23 -0.12
C PRO A 116 -3.77 -9.04 1.12
N LEU A 117 -3.72 -8.43 2.31
CA LEU A 117 -3.29 -9.09 3.54
C LEU A 117 -4.29 -10.14 4.06
N ASP A 118 -5.57 -10.04 3.70
CA ASP A 118 -6.59 -11.02 4.09
C ASP A 118 -6.55 -12.29 3.21
N HIS A 119 -5.74 -12.26 2.16
CA HIS A 119 -5.69 -13.32 1.15
C HIS A 119 -4.31 -13.97 1.00
N VAL A 120 -3.39 -13.71 1.95
CA VAL A 120 -2.06 -14.30 1.95
C VAL A 120 -2.17 -15.82 2.10
N LYS A 121 -1.59 -16.55 1.15
CA LYS A 121 -1.55 -18.02 1.12
C LYS A 121 -0.30 -18.58 1.78
N LYS A 122 0.82 -17.87 1.63
CA LYS A 122 2.12 -18.24 2.21
C LYS A 122 2.91 -16.97 2.52
N ALA A 123 3.74 -16.97 3.55
CA ALA A 123 4.61 -15.84 3.86
C ALA A 123 5.95 -16.25 4.47
N TRP A 124 6.98 -15.45 4.20
CA TRP A 124 8.33 -15.58 4.77
C TRP A 124 8.78 -14.22 5.26
N LYS A 125 9.65 -14.23 6.25
CA LYS A 125 10.41 -13.05 6.68
C LYS A 125 11.91 -13.34 6.70
N LYS A 126 12.70 -12.27 6.57
CA LYS A 126 14.15 -12.29 6.75
C LYS A 126 14.60 -10.97 7.36
N GLU A 127 15.44 -11.03 8.37
CA GLU A 127 16.00 -9.85 9.06
C GLU A 127 17.46 -9.67 8.67
N GLY A 128 17.83 -8.51 8.15
CA GLY A 128 19.15 -8.26 7.59
C GLY A 128 19.38 -8.94 6.24
N LYS A 129 20.45 -8.53 5.53
CA LYS A 129 20.81 -9.10 4.22
C LYS A 129 21.33 -10.53 4.33
N ASP A 130 21.98 -10.84 5.45
CA ASP A 130 22.60 -12.14 5.71
C ASP A 130 21.76 -13.03 6.63
N GLY A 131 20.57 -12.57 7.02
CA GLY A 131 19.69 -13.34 7.90
C GLY A 131 19.08 -14.56 7.24
N ASN A 132 18.65 -15.50 8.09
CA ASN A 132 17.90 -16.67 7.64
C ASN A 132 16.48 -16.28 7.24
N SER A 133 15.97 -16.95 6.21
CA SER A 133 14.58 -16.86 5.81
C SER A 133 13.74 -17.80 6.68
N VAL A 134 12.62 -17.30 7.19
CA VAL A 134 11.73 -18.05 8.09
C VAL A 134 10.32 -17.99 7.54
N ALA A 135 9.73 -19.15 7.28
CA ALA A 135 8.32 -19.26 6.92
C ALA A 135 7.43 -18.84 8.11
N LEU A 136 6.36 -18.11 7.83
CA LEU A 136 5.42 -17.60 8.82
C LEU A 136 4.20 -18.51 8.90
N ASP A 137 3.86 -18.95 10.12
CA ASP A 137 2.58 -19.58 10.41
C ASP A 137 1.47 -18.50 10.42
N LEU A 138 0.65 -18.51 9.37
CA LEU A 138 -0.43 -17.56 9.16
C LEU A 138 -1.64 -17.76 10.09
N THR A 139 -1.68 -18.85 10.84
CA THR A 139 -2.75 -19.15 11.80
C THR A 139 -2.33 -18.92 13.25
N GLY A 140 -1.02 -18.89 13.52
CA GLY A 140 -0.44 -18.66 14.83
C GLY A 140 0.44 -17.40 14.89
N ASN A 141 1.67 -17.58 15.38
CA ASN A 141 2.56 -16.46 15.74
C ASN A 141 3.04 -15.62 14.54
N GLY A 142 2.91 -16.11 13.31
CA GLY A 142 3.25 -15.38 12.09
C GLY A 142 2.16 -14.42 11.61
N ALA A 143 0.89 -14.65 11.99
CA ALA A 143 -0.24 -13.81 11.54
C ALA A 143 -0.08 -12.33 11.94
N PRO A 144 0.34 -11.99 13.19
CA PRO A 144 0.59 -10.60 13.57
C PRO A 144 1.71 -9.93 12.75
N GLU A 145 2.71 -10.69 12.27
CA GLU A 145 3.79 -10.13 11.44
C GLU A 145 3.26 -9.69 10.07
N VAL A 146 2.39 -10.48 9.45
CA VAL A 146 1.70 -10.10 8.21
C VAL A 146 0.80 -8.89 8.45
N LYS A 147 0.03 -8.88 9.55
CA LYS A 147 -0.86 -7.76 9.90
C LYS A 147 -0.13 -6.46 10.22
N ARG A 148 1.15 -6.49 10.60
CA ARG A 148 1.96 -5.26 10.75
C ARG A 148 2.15 -4.52 9.43
N MET A 149 1.97 -5.19 8.28
CA MET A 149 2.06 -4.56 6.95
C MET A 149 0.81 -3.79 6.54
N ASP A 150 -0.23 -3.73 7.39
CA ASP A 150 -1.47 -3.02 7.11
C ASP A 150 -1.23 -1.54 6.74
N GLU A 151 -0.22 -0.91 7.33
CA GLU A 151 0.13 0.49 7.00
C GLU A 151 0.65 0.67 5.56
N LEU A 152 1.10 -0.41 4.92
CA LEU A 152 1.61 -0.40 3.55
C LEU A 152 0.64 -1.08 2.58
N LEU A 153 -0.22 -2.00 3.03
CA LEU A 153 -1.00 -2.91 2.20
C LEU A 153 -2.48 -3.02 2.65
N ASN A 154 -3.06 -1.94 3.18
CA ASN A 154 -4.45 -1.91 3.64
C ASN A 154 -5.49 -1.97 2.51
N ALA A 155 -6.72 -2.33 2.91
CA ALA A 155 -7.94 -2.45 2.11
C ALA A 155 -8.54 -1.15 1.56
N GLY A 156 -7.88 -0.02 1.81
CA GLY A 156 -8.43 1.31 1.60
C GLY A 156 -9.42 1.75 2.67
N ILE A 157 -9.41 3.04 2.95
CA ILE A 157 -10.38 3.65 3.86
C ILE A 157 -11.72 3.83 3.15
N ALA A 158 -12.81 3.37 3.78
CA ALA A 158 -14.16 3.43 3.22
C ALA A 158 -14.64 4.85 2.94
N SER A 159 -14.27 5.82 3.79
CA SER A 159 -14.52 7.24 3.59
C SER A 159 -13.37 7.90 2.84
N SER A 160 -13.25 7.60 1.55
CA SER A 160 -12.26 8.18 0.66
C SER A 160 -12.86 9.23 -0.28
N GLU A 161 -12.11 10.29 -0.50
CA GLU A 161 -12.43 11.35 -1.46
C GLU A 161 -11.37 11.38 -2.57
N LYS A 162 -11.84 11.40 -3.82
CA LYS A 162 -11.00 11.70 -4.97
C LYS A 162 -10.87 13.22 -5.11
N LYS A 163 -9.68 13.76 -4.85
CA LYS A 163 -9.39 15.21 -4.91
C LYS A 163 -9.11 15.72 -6.34
N GLY A 164 -9.12 14.84 -7.33
CA GLY A 164 -8.89 15.16 -8.74
C GLY A 164 -7.48 14.81 -9.21
N ASP A 165 -7.15 15.27 -10.41
CA ASP A 165 -5.82 15.08 -10.99
C ASP A 165 -4.88 16.21 -10.52
N VAL A 166 -3.70 15.84 -10.04
CA VAL A 166 -2.66 16.77 -9.56
C VAL A 166 -1.32 16.39 -10.15
N GLU A 167 -0.46 17.38 -10.43
CA GLU A 167 0.95 17.11 -10.73
C GLU A 167 1.74 17.09 -9.42
N ILE A 168 2.53 16.04 -9.21
CA ILE A 168 3.48 15.96 -8.09
C ILE A 168 4.90 15.79 -8.61
N SER A 169 5.87 16.32 -7.87
CA SER A 169 7.30 16.08 -8.08
C SER A 169 7.81 15.14 -6.98
N VAL A 170 8.36 14.01 -7.39
CA VAL A 170 9.00 13.01 -6.52
C VAL A 170 10.42 12.75 -7.04
N PRO A 171 11.31 12.07 -6.30
CA PRO A 171 12.68 11.86 -6.75
C PRO A 171 12.80 11.14 -8.11
N ALA A 172 11.83 10.29 -8.48
CA ALA A 172 11.78 9.63 -9.78
C ALA A 172 11.35 10.54 -10.96
N GLY A 173 10.86 11.75 -10.69
CA GLY A 173 10.38 12.69 -11.72
C GLY A 173 9.04 13.34 -11.38
N LYS A 174 8.38 13.86 -12.42
CA LYS A 174 7.06 14.49 -12.33
C LYS A 174 5.98 13.53 -12.82
N PHE A 175 4.89 13.42 -12.08
CA PHE A 175 3.77 12.56 -12.42
C PHE A 175 2.46 13.32 -12.31
N ARG A 176 1.57 13.10 -13.28
CA ARG A 176 0.16 13.47 -13.16
C ARG A 176 -0.57 12.33 -12.47
N CYS A 177 -1.08 12.60 -11.27
CA CYS A 177 -1.65 11.60 -10.40
C CYS A 177 -3.12 11.87 -10.09
N THR A 178 -3.91 10.82 -9.91
CA THR A 178 -5.17 10.94 -9.16
C THR A 178 -4.84 10.94 -7.66
N HIS A 179 -5.25 12.00 -6.95
CA HIS A 179 -5.07 12.08 -5.49
C HIS A 179 -6.29 11.54 -4.77
N LEU A 180 -6.08 10.53 -3.93
CA LEU A 180 -7.06 9.97 -3.03
C LEU A 180 -6.71 10.32 -1.59
N LYS A 181 -7.72 10.73 -0.81
CA LYS A 181 -7.58 10.98 0.62
C LYS A 181 -8.65 10.21 1.38
N GLY A 182 -8.26 9.38 2.34
CA GLY A 182 -9.16 8.67 3.24
C GLY A 182 -8.91 9.05 4.70
N GLN A 183 -9.98 9.11 5.48
CA GLN A 183 -9.91 9.28 6.94
C GLN A 183 -10.88 8.32 7.62
N GLU A 184 -10.42 7.67 8.69
CA GLU A 184 -11.24 6.77 9.49
C GLU A 184 -10.89 6.93 10.97
N SER A 185 -11.91 6.91 11.82
CA SER A 185 -11.74 6.71 13.26
C SER A 185 -12.24 5.31 13.61
N GLN A 186 -11.39 4.50 14.23
CA GLN A 186 -11.79 3.16 14.69
C GLN A 186 -12.92 3.25 15.72
N ALA A 187 -13.70 2.17 15.85
CA ALA A 187 -14.80 2.08 16.81
C ALA A 187 -14.37 2.52 18.22
N GLY A 188 -15.13 3.44 18.81
CA GLY A 188 -14.80 4.07 20.10
C GLY A 188 -13.83 5.26 20.01
N GLY A 189 -13.42 5.69 18.82
CA GLY A 189 -12.58 6.87 18.59
C GLY A 189 -11.15 6.73 19.12
N ALA A 190 -10.70 5.51 19.42
CA ALA A 190 -9.41 5.25 20.03
C ALA A 190 -8.23 5.42 19.06
N VAL A 191 -8.49 5.41 17.75
CA VAL A 191 -7.48 5.55 16.73
C VAL A 191 -8.06 6.34 15.57
N ASP A 192 -7.39 7.42 15.18
CA ASP A 192 -7.63 8.07 13.89
C ASP A 192 -6.56 7.65 12.90
N VAL A 193 -6.98 7.35 11.67
CA VAL A 193 -6.11 7.03 10.55
C VAL A 193 -6.41 8.01 9.42
N GLU A 194 -5.37 8.60 8.84
CA GLU A 194 -5.44 9.33 7.58
C GLU A 194 -4.50 8.67 6.58
N ILE A 195 -5.02 8.37 5.38
CA ILE A 195 -4.25 7.87 4.26
C ILE A 195 -4.39 8.84 3.09
N GLN A 196 -3.28 9.11 2.40
CA GLN A 196 -3.28 9.80 1.12
C GLN A 196 -2.45 9.00 0.12
N THR A 197 -3.00 8.80 -1.07
CA THR A 197 -2.36 8.02 -2.13
C THR A 197 -2.42 8.82 -3.43
N TRP A 198 -1.27 8.92 -4.11
CA TRP A 198 -1.16 9.57 -5.42
C TRP A 198 -0.92 8.51 -6.48
N LEU A 199 -1.95 8.24 -7.27
CA LEU A 199 -1.98 7.15 -8.23
C LEU A 199 -1.50 7.59 -9.60
N ALA A 200 -0.56 6.84 -10.18
CA ALA A 200 0.00 7.09 -11.51
C ALA A 200 0.02 5.78 -12.31
N ASN A 201 -0.63 5.77 -13.49
CA ASN A 201 -0.85 4.56 -14.27
C ASN A 201 0.44 3.98 -14.87
N ASP A 202 1.44 4.82 -15.11
CA ASP A 202 2.75 4.48 -15.67
C ASP A 202 3.76 3.98 -14.63
N VAL A 203 3.40 4.04 -13.33
CA VAL A 203 4.22 3.51 -12.24
C VAL A 203 3.81 2.05 -11.97
N PRO A 204 4.76 1.10 -11.89
CA PRO A 204 4.41 -0.26 -11.47
C PRO A 204 3.71 -0.23 -10.10
N PHE A 205 2.73 -1.10 -9.88
CA PHE A 205 1.84 -1.08 -8.70
C PHE A 205 0.92 0.14 -8.58
N GLY A 206 1.09 1.18 -9.40
CA GLY A 206 0.15 2.28 -9.58
C GLY A 206 0.29 3.45 -8.59
N VAL A 207 1.35 3.50 -7.79
CA VAL A 207 1.51 4.49 -6.70
C VAL A 207 2.80 5.30 -6.85
N ALA A 208 2.68 6.62 -7.02
CA ALA A 208 3.81 7.55 -7.11
C ALA A 208 4.19 8.15 -5.74
N ALA A 209 3.21 8.31 -4.84
CA ALA A 209 3.45 8.71 -3.46
C ALA A 209 2.36 8.16 -2.54
N TYR A 210 2.71 8.01 -1.26
CA TYR A 210 1.82 7.51 -0.22
C TYR A 210 2.13 8.20 1.10
N ARG A 211 1.08 8.55 1.85
CA ARG A 211 1.20 9.09 3.20
C ARG A 211 0.21 8.37 4.11
N HIS A 212 0.70 7.97 5.27
CA HIS A 212 -0.10 7.36 6.31
C HIS A 212 0.15 8.09 7.63
N SER A 213 -0.91 8.40 8.36
CA SER A 213 -0.86 8.95 9.71
C SER A 213 -1.81 8.18 10.60
N LYS A 214 -1.36 7.85 11.81
CA LYS A 214 -2.12 7.11 12.81
C LYS A 214 -1.95 7.77 14.17
N MET A 215 -3.03 8.31 14.71
CA MET A 215 -3.07 8.94 16.02
C MET A 215 -3.87 8.09 16.99
N ARG A 216 -3.30 7.76 18.15
CA ARG A 216 -4.00 7.04 19.20
C ARG A 216 -4.64 8.04 20.15
N LYS A 217 -5.83 7.72 20.64
CA LYS A 217 -6.57 8.49 21.63
C LYS A 217 -7.03 7.58 22.76
N SER A 218 -7.11 8.14 23.96
CA SER A 218 -7.75 7.53 25.12
C SER A 218 -8.51 8.62 25.85
N ASN A 219 -9.81 8.40 26.11
CA ASN A 219 -10.71 9.40 26.71
C ASN A 219 -10.66 10.77 26.01
N GLY A 220 -10.60 10.77 24.66
CA GLY A 220 -10.50 11.98 23.85
C GLY A 220 -9.12 12.66 23.85
N GLN A 221 -8.17 12.22 24.67
CA GLN A 221 -6.82 12.76 24.74
C GLN A 221 -5.84 11.98 23.85
N SER A 222 -4.97 12.70 23.14
CA SER A 222 -3.88 12.10 22.34
C SER A 222 -2.99 11.24 23.21
N GLN A 223 -2.73 10.02 22.75
CA GLN A 223 -1.75 9.08 23.32
C GLN A 223 -0.48 9.03 22.46
N GLY A 224 -0.30 10.01 21.59
CA GLY A 224 0.73 10.01 20.55
C GLY A 224 0.28 9.28 19.30
N GLY A 225 1.21 9.11 18.37
CA GLY A 225 0.92 8.58 17.06
C GLY A 225 2.16 8.44 16.20
N ARG A 226 1.95 8.16 14.93
CA ARG A 226 3.02 8.08 13.95
C ARG A 226 2.56 8.51 12.57
N SER A 227 3.48 9.02 11.78
CA SER A 227 3.30 9.33 10.38
C SER A 227 4.41 8.71 9.54
N MET A 228 4.09 8.45 8.28
CA MET A 228 5.02 7.97 7.27
C MET A 228 4.68 8.60 5.92
N GLU A 229 5.69 9.00 5.18
CA GLU A 229 5.60 9.45 3.80
C GLU A 229 6.54 8.62 2.93
N LEU A 230 6.03 8.17 1.80
CA LEU A 230 6.73 7.42 0.78
C LEU A 230 6.65 8.19 -0.54
N LYS A 231 7.79 8.45 -1.17
CA LYS A 231 7.88 9.12 -2.48
C LYS A 231 8.65 8.25 -3.45
N LEU A 232 8.08 7.96 -4.61
CA LEU A 232 8.71 7.11 -5.61
C LEU A 232 10.08 7.70 -6.01
N SER A 233 11.12 6.90 -5.84
CA SER A 233 12.48 7.29 -6.18
C SER A 233 13.02 6.50 -7.36
N LYS A 234 12.67 5.22 -7.50
CA LYS A 234 13.08 4.38 -8.64
C LYS A 234 12.02 3.33 -8.98
N SER A 235 12.08 2.82 -10.20
CA SER A 235 11.33 1.64 -10.62
C SER A 235 12.10 0.88 -11.69
N GLY A 236 11.71 -0.36 -11.95
CA GLY A 236 12.31 -1.17 -13.00
C GLY A 236 11.72 -2.56 -13.14
N THR A 237 12.42 -3.39 -13.91
CA THR A 237 12.11 -4.79 -14.18
C THR A 237 13.23 -5.71 -13.69
N GLY A 238 13.06 -7.03 -13.82
CA GLY A 238 14.08 -8.02 -13.44
C GLY A 238 14.24 -8.22 -11.93
N ALA A 239 13.19 -7.92 -11.15
CA ALA A 239 13.17 -8.13 -9.72
C ALA A 239 13.45 -9.59 -9.37
N LYS A 240 14.34 -9.79 -8.40
CA LYS A 240 14.68 -11.10 -7.82
C LYS A 240 14.33 -11.07 -6.34
N SER A 241 13.87 -12.21 -5.84
CA SER A 241 13.58 -12.36 -4.41
C SER A 241 14.89 -12.39 -3.61
N ALA A 242 14.92 -11.66 -2.49
CA ALA A 242 16.00 -11.75 -1.50
C ALA A 242 15.80 -12.90 -0.49
N ILE A 243 14.62 -13.53 -0.54
CA ILE A 243 14.23 -14.69 0.25
C ILE A 243 14.20 -15.93 -0.65
N ALA A 244 15.02 -16.93 -0.30
CA ALA A 244 14.97 -18.25 -0.93
C ALA A 244 13.70 -19.00 -0.50
N ASN A 245 13.10 -19.72 -1.44
CA ASN A 245 11.95 -20.60 -1.18
C ASN A 245 12.40 -21.92 -0.54
#